data_AF-A0A3R6EFR8-F1
#
_entry.id   AF-A0A3R6EFR8-F1
#
_cell.length_a   1.000
_cell.length_b   1.000
_cell.length_c   1.000
_cell.angle_alpha   90.00
_cell.angle_beta   90.00
_cell.angle_gamma   90.00
#
_symmetry.space_group_name_H-M   'P 1'
#
loop_
_entity.id
_entity.type
_entity.pdbx_description
1 polymer ?
#
loop_
_entity_poly.entity_id
_entity_poly.type
_entity_poly.pdbx_seq_one_letter_code
_entity_poly.pdbx_strand_id
1 'polypeptide(L)'
;MKVYAKIKTSQLIVKKMPYSDIVQKMILITEKILPLGSVVEVDIRELKLETEKPVSNIKAVIVDRFMKKETEKQYVPYCGIIYPFGDSKKQLFFTEQAIHTVIHYGYTDRQEDAYVALIKREIIKKGYSSYSFAEAEDDKIRMLQSDINL
;
A
#
# COMPACT_ATOMS: atom_id res chain seq x y z
N MET A 1 -33.34 -43.00 23.79
CA MET A 1 -32.48 -43.03 22.58
C MET A 1 -31.79 -41.69 22.46
N LYS A 2 -30.47 -41.58 22.73
CA LYS A 2 -29.71 -40.32 22.58
C LYS A 2 -28.95 -40.37 21.25
N VAL A 3 -29.30 -39.47 20.33
CA VAL A 3 -28.62 -39.31 19.05
C VAL A 3 -27.46 -38.33 19.25
N TYR A 4 -26.23 -38.80 19.08
CA TYR A 4 -25.04 -37.94 19.11
C TYR A 4 -24.70 -37.49 17.69
N ALA A 5 -24.77 -36.18 17.44
CA ALA A 5 -24.29 -35.59 16.20
C ALA A 5 -22.76 -35.59 16.20
N LYS A 6 -22.15 -36.29 15.24
CA LYS A 6 -20.71 -36.26 14.98
C LYS A 6 -20.35 -34.91 14.35
N ILE A 7 -19.81 -34.00 15.14
CA ILE A 7 -19.22 -32.76 14.63
C ILE A 7 -17.91 -33.15 13.92
N LYS A 8 -17.85 -33.01 12.59
CA LYS A 8 -16.61 -33.14 11.83
C LYS A 8 -15.74 -31.92 12.13
N THR A 9 -14.76 -32.09 13.00
CA THR A 9 -13.71 -31.08 13.20
C THR A 9 -12.84 -31.05 11.94
N SER A 10 -13.07 -30.07 11.07
CA SER A 10 -12.20 -29.80 9.93
C SER A 10 -10.85 -29.31 10.47
N GLN A 11 -9.85 -30.18 10.50
CA GLN A 11 -8.48 -29.77 10.77
C GLN A 11 -8.01 -28.87 9.63
N LEU A 12 -7.69 -27.62 9.97
CA LEU A 12 -7.10 -26.66 9.05
C LEU A 12 -5.66 -27.14 8.78
N ILE A 13 -5.43 -27.80 7.65
CA ILE A 13 -4.08 -28.18 7.21
C ILE A 13 -3.39 -26.90 6.77
N VAL A 14 -2.75 -26.22 7.71
CA VAL A 14 -1.91 -25.06 7.43
C VAL A 14 -0.63 -25.59 6.77
N LYS A 15 -0.59 -25.56 5.43
CA LYS A 15 0.66 -25.67 4.69
C LYS A 15 1.62 -24.64 5.29
N LYS A 16 2.85 -25.03 5.67
CA LYS A 16 3.86 -24.13 6.27
C LYS A 16 3.96 -22.86 5.43
N MET A 17 3.26 -21.80 5.84
CA MET A 17 3.44 -20.45 5.36
C MET A 17 4.36 -19.77 6.37
N PRO A 18 5.39 -19.02 5.92
CA PRO A 18 6.17 -18.19 6.82
C PRO A 18 5.22 -17.30 7.63
N TYR A 19 5.43 -17.15 8.94
CA TYR A 19 4.58 -16.32 9.79
C TYR A 19 4.49 -14.87 9.29
N SER A 20 5.56 -14.36 8.68
CA SER A 20 5.60 -13.05 8.02
C SER A 20 4.53 -12.90 6.94
N ASP A 21 4.32 -13.93 6.13
CA ASP A 21 3.37 -13.94 5.02
C ASP A 21 1.91 -13.80 5.51
N ILE A 22 1.59 -14.44 6.63
CA ILE A 22 0.27 -14.35 7.27
C ILE A 22 0.05 -12.95 7.84
N VAL A 23 1.05 -12.41 8.55
CA VAL A 23 0.99 -11.07 9.15
C VAL A 23 0.81 -10.00 8.06
N GLN A 24 1.56 -10.07 6.97
CA GLN A 24 1.43 -9.12 5.86
C GLN A 24 0.03 -9.14 5.24
N LYS A 25 -0.55 -10.33 5.03
CA LYS A 25 -1.92 -10.48 4.51
C LYS A 25 -2.96 -9.93 5.48
N MET A 26 -2.78 -10.15 6.78
CA MET A 26 -3.66 -9.58 7.81
C MET A 26 -3.61 -8.06 7.81
N ILE A 27 -2.41 -7.47 7.76
CA ILE A 27 -2.22 -6.01 7.64
C ILE A 27 -3.00 -5.50 6.43
N LEU A 28 -2.75 -6.06 5.23
CA LEU A 28 -3.46 -5.69 4.00
C LEU A 28 -4.99 -5.73 4.14
N ILE A 29 -5.53 -6.78 4.78
CA ILE A 29 -6.98 -6.90 4.97
C ILE A 29 -7.51 -5.77 5.87
N THR A 30 -6.82 -5.50 6.98
CA THR A 30 -7.26 -4.56 8.03
C THR A 30 -6.96 -3.09 7.74
N GLU A 31 -5.93 -2.81 6.94
CA GLU A 31 -5.47 -1.46 6.63
C GLU A 31 -6.55 -0.68 5.88
N LYS A 32 -6.91 0.51 6.37
CA LYS A 32 -7.83 1.38 5.62
C LYS A 32 -7.03 2.02 4.49
N ILE A 33 -7.60 2.01 3.30
CA ILE A 33 -6.96 2.56 2.11
C ILE A 33 -7.59 3.92 1.83
N LEU A 34 -6.78 4.96 1.78
CA LEU A 34 -7.26 6.30 1.47
C LEU A 34 -7.84 6.35 0.04
N PRO A 35 -8.98 7.01 -0.18
CA PRO A 35 -9.55 7.17 -1.51
C PRO A 35 -8.73 8.12 -2.38
N LEU A 36 -8.93 8.03 -3.69
CA LEU A 36 -8.34 8.99 -4.64
C LEU A 36 -8.81 10.42 -4.33
N GLY A 37 -7.96 11.40 -4.61
CA GLY A 37 -8.20 12.81 -4.27
C GLY A 37 -7.93 13.17 -2.81
N SER A 38 -7.58 12.19 -1.96
CA SER A 38 -7.09 12.50 -0.61
C SER A 38 -5.80 13.31 -0.69
N VAL A 39 -5.68 14.31 0.16
CA VAL A 39 -4.47 15.14 0.28
C VAL A 39 -3.76 14.74 1.56
N VAL A 40 -2.50 14.37 1.43
CA VAL A 40 -1.67 13.87 2.54
C VAL A 40 -0.39 14.65 2.65
N GLU A 41 0.11 14.74 3.87
CA GLU A 41 1.47 15.17 4.15
C GLU A 41 2.36 13.93 4.25
N VAL A 42 3.38 13.85 3.40
CA VAL A 42 4.29 12.70 3.28
C VAL A 42 5.65 13.10 3.83
N ASP A 43 6.17 12.31 4.78
CA ASP A 43 7.51 12.48 5.34
C ASP A 43 8.56 11.97 4.35
N ILE A 44 9.41 12.87 3.86
CA ILE A 44 10.43 12.54 2.85
C ILE A 44 11.52 11.64 3.44
N ARG A 45 11.74 11.68 4.75
CA ARG A 45 12.78 10.87 5.42
C ARG A 45 12.46 9.39 5.34
N GLU A 46 11.18 9.04 5.44
CA GLU A 46 10.69 7.67 5.23
C GLU A 46 10.86 7.20 3.78
N LEU A 47 10.94 8.16 2.84
CA LEU A 47 11.20 7.90 1.43
C LEU A 47 12.70 7.80 1.10
N LYS A 48 13.61 7.99 2.08
CA LYS A 48 15.08 7.94 1.88
C LYS A 48 15.56 8.78 0.69
N LEU A 49 14.85 9.86 0.33
CA LEU A 49 15.26 10.75 -0.75
C LEU A 49 16.34 11.70 -0.21
N GLU A 50 17.52 11.69 -0.82
CA GLU A 50 18.56 12.69 -0.55
C GLU A 50 18.10 14.03 -1.12
N THR A 51 17.59 14.92 -0.27
CA THR A 51 17.23 16.28 -0.67
C THR A 51 18.27 17.27 -0.17
N GLU A 52 18.79 18.12 -1.05
CA GLU A 52 19.73 19.21 -0.72
C GLU A 52 19.15 20.25 0.27
N LYS A 53 17.83 20.27 0.46
CA LYS A 53 17.12 21.15 1.39
C LYS A 53 16.36 20.33 2.44
N PRO A 54 16.31 20.78 3.70
CA PRO A 54 15.60 20.09 4.77
C PRO A 54 14.09 20.34 4.65
N VAL A 55 13.46 19.80 3.61
CA VAL A 55 12.01 19.74 3.54
C VAL A 55 11.62 18.48 4.31
N SER A 56 11.05 18.64 5.50
CA SER A 56 10.65 17.46 6.30
C SER A 56 9.48 16.73 5.65
N ASN A 57 8.54 17.50 5.07
CA ASN A 57 7.28 16.98 4.57
C ASN A 57 6.86 17.61 3.24
N ILE A 58 6.30 16.80 2.34
CA ILE A 58 5.68 17.26 1.09
C ILE A 58 4.19 16.94 1.11
N LYS A 59 3.37 17.85 0.58
CA LYS A 59 1.95 17.59 0.35
C LYS A 59 1.76 16.90 -1.00
N ALA A 60 1.03 15.79 -1.00
CA ALA A 60 0.68 15.06 -2.21
C ALA A 60 -0.82 14.78 -2.28
N VAL A 61 -1.39 14.84 -3.48
CA VAL A 61 -2.74 14.36 -3.77
C VAL A 61 -2.62 12.93 -4.27
N ILE A 62 -3.31 11.98 -3.63
CA ILE A 62 -3.33 10.58 -4.08
C ILE A 62 -4.12 10.48 -5.39
N VAL A 63 -3.46 10.05 -6.46
CA VAL A 63 -4.04 9.95 -7.81
C VAL A 63 -4.11 8.53 -8.33
N ASP A 64 -3.29 7.62 -7.79
CA ASP A 64 -3.37 6.19 -8.11
C ASP A 64 -3.01 5.33 -6.87
N ARG A 65 -3.37 4.05 -6.91
CA ARG A 65 -3.23 3.11 -5.79
C ARG A 65 -2.88 1.71 -6.27
N PHE A 66 -2.22 0.96 -5.39
CA PHE A 66 -1.86 -0.44 -5.63
C PHE A 66 -1.03 -0.65 -6.91
N MET A 67 -0.07 0.23 -7.17
CA MET A 67 0.80 0.18 -8.34
C MET A 67 1.63 -1.10 -8.33
N LYS A 68 1.40 -2.00 -9.27
CA LYS A 68 2.04 -3.34 -9.30
C LYS A 68 3.33 -3.33 -10.10
N LYS A 69 4.34 -4.02 -9.57
CA LYS A 69 5.57 -4.38 -10.27
C LYS A 69 5.56 -5.89 -10.51
N GLU A 70 5.05 -6.28 -11.68
CA GLU A 70 4.76 -7.70 -12.01
C GLU A 70 6.01 -8.60 -11.92
N THR A 71 7.19 -8.07 -12.27
CA THR A 71 8.47 -8.81 -12.23
C THR A 71 8.86 -9.24 -10.82
N GLU A 72 8.49 -8.47 -9.81
CA GLU A 72 8.90 -8.67 -8.41
C GLU A 72 7.77 -9.15 -7.52
N LYS A 73 6.54 -9.26 -8.05
CA LYS A 73 5.32 -9.52 -7.27
C LYS A 73 5.18 -8.56 -6.09
N GLN A 74 5.52 -7.30 -6.29
CA GLN A 74 5.38 -6.25 -5.31
C GLN A 74 4.36 -5.21 -5.76
N TYR A 75 3.76 -4.50 -4.83
CA TYR A 75 2.95 -3.33 -5.13
C TYR A 75 3.26 -2.16 -4.20
N VAL A 76 3.14 -0.94 -4.72
CA VAL A 76 3.19 0.29 -3.93
C VAL A 76 1.77 0.75 -3.60
N PRO A 77 1.44 1.00 -2.31
CA PRO A 77 0.08 1.38 -1.91
C PRO A 77 -0.45 2.66 -2.59
N TYR A 78 0.36 3.71 -2.68
CA TYR A 78 -0.06 5.01 -3.18
C TYR A 78 0.89 5.59 -4.22
N CYS A 79 0.30 6.26 -5.20
CA CYS A 79 0.97 7.21 -6.09
C CYS A 79 0.26 8.55 -5.98
N GLY A 80 1.03 9.61 -5.72
CA GLY A 80 0.51 10.95 -5.58
C GLY A 80 1.23 11.96 -6.46
N ILE A 81 0.56 13.08 -6.71
CA ILE A 81 1.16 14.25 -7.38
C ILE A 81 1.41 15.32 -6.33
N ILE A 82 2.55 15.99 -6.42
CA ILE A 82 2.93 17.06 -5.49
C ILE A 82 1.94 18.23 -5.61
N TYR A 83 1.33 18.59 -4.48
CA TYR A 83 0.47 19.75 -4.34
C TYR A 83 1.31 21.02 -4.09
N PRO A 84 0.99 22.20 -4.67
CA PRO A 84 -0.16 22.50 -5.54
C PRO A 84 0.16 22.43 -7.05
N PHE A 85 1.32 21.90 -7.44
CA PHE A 85 1.84 22.05 -8.80
C PHE A 85 1.11 21.20 -9.84
N GLY A 86 0.55 20.04 -9.47
CA GLY A 86 -0.29 19.25 -10.36
C GLY A 86 0.45 18.65 -11.57
N ASP A 87 1.78 18.54 -11.52
CA ASP A 87 2.57 17.98 -12.62
C ASP A 87 2.52 16.44 -12.59
N SER A 88 1.81 15.85 -13.55
CA SER A 88 1.66 14.39 -13.68
C SER A 88 2.97 13.66 -13.97
N LYS A 89 4.03 14.37 -14.37
CA LYS A 89 5.37 13.81 -14.56
C LYS A 89 6.12 13.66 -13.24
N LYS A 90 5.79 14.44 -12.21
CA LYS A 90 6.43 14.39 -10.89
C LYS A 90 5.57 13.55 -9.93
N GLN A 91 5.60 12.24 -10.16
CA GLN A 91 4.88 11.27 -9.33
C GLN A 91 5.69 10.91 -8.09
N LEU A 92 4.99 10.85 -6.95
CA LEU A 92 5.52 10.41 -5.67
C LEU A 92 4.88 9.08 -5.31
N PHE A 93 5.68 8.03 -5.26
CA PHE A 93 5.25 6.71 -4.80
C PHE A 93 5.47 6.62 -3.29
N PHE A 94 4.52 6.10 -2.53
CA PHE A 94 4.69 5.99 -1.08
C PHE A 94 3.79 4.93 -0.45
N THR A 95 4.14 4.56 0.78
CA THR A 95 3.39 3.62 1.61
C THR A 95 2.66 4.40 2.70
N GLU A 96 1.71 3.74 3.38
CA GLU A 96 0.99 4.34 4.52
C GLU A 96 1.95 4.84 5.62
N GLN A 97 3.09 4.17 5.82
CA GLN A 97 4.09 4.55 6.84
C GLN A 97 4.71 5.92 6.58
N ALA A 98 4.79 6.35 5.32
CA ALA A 98 5.31 7.66 4.97
C ALA A 98 4.27 8.78 5.15
N ILE A 99 2.99 8.45 5.38
CA ILE A 99 1.93 9.44 5.58
C ILE A 99 2.02 9.97 7.01
N HIS A 100 2.45 11.22 7.15
CA HIS A 100 2.49 11.91 8.43
C HIS A 100 1.09 12.34 8.88
N THR A 101 0.29 12.90 7.98
CA THR A 101 -1.05 13.42 8.28
C THR A 101 -1.93 13.40 7.04
N VAL A 102 -3.21 13.05 7.21
CA VAL A 102 -4.23 13.22 6.17
C VAL A 102 -4.85 14.61 6.31
N ILE A 103 -4.59 15.47 5.32
CA ILE A 103 -5.06 16.86 5.30
C ILE A 103 -6.51 16.92 4.80
N HIS A 104 -6.83 16.12 3.78
CA HIS A 104 -8.16 16.03 3.21
C HIS A 104 -8.47 14.60 2.81
N TYR A 105 -9.66 14.13 3.13
CA TYR A 105 -10.14 12.80 2.74
C TYR A 105 -10.83 12.89 1.39
N GLY A 106 -10.42 12.06 0.44
CA GLY A 106 -10.99 12.00 -0.90
C GLY A 106 -12.43 11.47 -0.92
N TYR A 107 -13.01 11.43 -2.11
CA TYR A 107 -14.39 10.97 -2.28
C TYR A 107 -14.53 9.47 -2.02
N THR A 108 -15.58 9.08 -1.29
CA THR A 108 -15.85 7.68 -0.97
C THR A 108 -17.34 7.37 -1.12
N ASP A 109 -17.62 6.20 -1.68
CA ASP A 109 -18.95 5.62 -1.78
C ASP A 109 -18.85 4.08 -1.73
N ARG A 110 -19.97 3.40 -1.95
CA ARG A 110 -19.99 1.92 -1.96
C ARG A 110 -19.17 1.31 -3.10
N GLN A 111 -19.00 2.03 -4.22
CA GLN A 111 -18.20 1.54 -5.34
C GLN A 111 -16.72 1.56 -4.98
N GLU A 112 -16.28 2.60 -4.29
CA GLU A 112 -14.93 2.74 -3.74
C GLU A 112 -14.59 1.61 -2.76
N ASP A 113 -15.48 1.32 -1.79
CA ASP A 113 -15.29 0.21 -0.84
C ASP A 113 -15.20 -1.15 -1.56
N ALA A 114 -16.08 -1.39 -2.53
CA ALA A 114 -16.09 -2.62 -3.32
C ALA A 114 -14.82 -2.78 -4.15
N TYR A 115 -14.34 -1.69 -4.77
CA TYR A 115 -13.10 -1.68 -5.53
C TYR A 115 -11.91 -2.06 -4.66
N VAL A 116 -11.74 -1.43 -3.50
CA VAL A 116 -10.64 -1.73 -2.57
C VAL A 116 -10.68 -3.20 -2.14
N ALA A 117 -11.86 -3.73 -1.77
CA ALA A 117 -12.00 -5.14 -1.39
C ALA A 117 -11.61 -6.10 -2.52
N LEU A 118 -12.00 -5.80 -3.76
CA LEU A 118 -11.65 -6.60 -4.94
C LEU A 118 -10.14 -6.60 -5.21
N ILE A 119 -9.49 -5.44 -5.14
CA ILE A 119 -8.04 -5.34 -5.37
C ILE A 119 -7.25 -6.06 -4.28
N LYS A 120 -7.62 -5.90 -2.99
CA LYS A 120 -6.98 -6.63 -1.89
C LYS A 120 -7.08 -8.15 -2.07
N ARG A 121 -8.26 -8.64 -2.47
CA ARG A 121 -8.46 -10.06 -2.79
C ARG A 121 -7.54 -10.53 -3.91
N GLU A 122 -7.40 -9.72 -4.96
CA GLU A 122 -6.53 -10.05 -6.10
C GLU A 122 -5.04 -10.07 -5.72
N ILE A 123 -4.58 -9.10 -4.92
CA ILE A 123 -3.22 -9.04 -4.37
C ILE A 123 -2.90 -10.32 -3.58
N ILE A 124 -3.80 -10.72 -2.68
CA ILE A 124 -3.65 -11.95 -1.89
C ILE A 124 -3.63 -13.19 -2.80
N LYS A 125 -4.54 -13.27 -3.77
CA LYS A 125 -4.66 -14.41 -4.69
C LYS A 125 -3.43 -14.59 -5.56
N LYS A 126 -2.87 -13.49 -6.07
CA LYS A 126 -1.67 -13.51 -6.93
C LYS A 126 -0.36 -13.58 -6.15
N GLY A 127 -0.41 -13.42 -4.83
CA GLY A 127 0.75 -13.51 -3.94
C GLY A 127 1.65 -12.28 -4.03
N TYR A 128 1.04 -11.10 -4.13
CA TYR A 128 1.74 -9.82 -4.09
C TYR A 128 2.04 -9.39 -2.66
N SER A 129 3.22 -8.83 -2.41
CA SER A 129 3.58 -8.20 -1.14
C SER A 129 3.65 -6.68 -1.25
N SER A 130 3.35 -5.99 -0.15
CA SER A 130 3.52 -4.52 -0.10
C SER A 130 5.00 -4.18 -0.13
N TYR A 131 5.30 -3.10 -0.83
CA TYR A 131 6.62 -2.51 -0.91
C TYR A 131 7.24 -2.20 0.48
N SER A 132 6.40 -1.92 1.49
CA SER A 132 6.84 -1.72 2.88
C SER A 132 7.63 -2.90 3.48
N PHE A 133 7.44 -4.11 2.94
CA PHE A 133 8.09 -5.34 3.42
C PHE A 133 9.23 -5.83 2.51
N ALA A 134 9.62 -5.07 1.49
CA ALA A 134 10.75 -5.42 0.63
C ALA A 134 12.06 -5.43 1.45
N GLU A 135 12.82 -6.52 1.35
CA GLU A 135 14.06 -6.75 2.11
C GLU A 135 15.29 -6.03 1.54
N ALA A 136 15.28 -5.68 0.25
CA ALA A 136 16.41 -5.00 -0.39
C ALA A 136 16.30 -3.47 -0.28
N GLU A 137 17.37 -2.82 0.20
CA GLU A 137 17.45 -1.35 0.24
C GLU A 137 17.46 -0.72 -1.17
N ASP A 138 18.01 -1.43 -2.16
CA ASP A 138 18.13 -0.95 -3.54
C ASP A 138 16.79 -0.82 -4.27
N ASP A 139 15.83 -1.69 -3.96
CA ASP A 139 14.49 -1.60 -4.54
C ASP A 139 13.75 -0.35 -4.02
N LYS A 140 14.07 0.08 -2.77
CA LYS A 140 13.32 1.17 -2.10
C LYS A 140 13.61 2.50 -2.75
N ILE A 141 14.80 2.63 -3.29
CA ILE A 141 15.34 3.84 -3.86
C ILE A 141 14.97 3.97 -5.34
N ARG A 142 14.94 2.87 -6.11
CA ARG A 142 14.79 2.91 -7.58
C ARG A 142 13.41 3.33 -8.10
N MET A 143 12.32 3.04 -7.39
CA MET A 143 10.97 3.48 -7.81
C MET A 143 10.64 4.92 -7.37
N LEU A 144 11.32 5.43 -6.34
CA LEU A 144 11.14 6.81 -5.86
C LEU A 144 11.91 7.81 -6.73
N GLN A 145 13.00 7.37 -7.38
CA GLN A 145 13.92 8.24 -8.11
C GLN A 145 13.71 8.27 -9.63
N SER A 146 12.99 7.32 -10.24
CA SER A 146 12.89 7.27 -11.72
C SER A 146 12.17 8.47 -12.34
N ASP A 147 11.34 9.20 -11.59
CA ASP A 147 10.51 10.29 -12.13
C ASP A 147 10.55 11.59 -11.29
N ILE A 148 11.36 11.64 -10.23
CA ILE A 148 11.55 12.85 -9.42
C ILE A 148 12.90 13.49 -9.77
N ASN A 149 12.97 14.13 -10.94
CA ASN A 149 13.90 15.25 -11.10
C ASN A 149 13.26 16.45 -10.38
N LEU A 150 13.63 16.65 -9.12
CA LEU A 150 13.27 17.87 -8.38
C LEU A 150 13.90 19.08 -9.06
#